data_AF-Q7T1U7-F1
#
_entry.id   AF-Q7T1U7-F1
#
_cell.length_a   1.000
_cell.length_b   1.000
_cell.length_c   1.000
_cell.angle_alpha   90.00
_cell.angle_beta   90.00
_cell.angle_gamma   90.00
#
_symmetry.space_group_name_H-M   'P 1'
#
loop_
_entity.id
_entity.type
_entity.pdbx_description
1 polymer ?
#
loop_
_entity_poly.entity_id
_entity_poly.type
_entity_poly.pdbx_seq_one_letter_code
_entity_poly.pdbx_strand_id
1 'polypeptide(L)' 'EEHHILTLLGVKGYSMTEVDRLGISKVMEETCDYIFSKVKKPIHLSYDIDALDPSISPATGTPVV' A
#
# COMPACT_ATOMS: atom_id res chain seq x y z
N GLU A 1 2.04 9.02 -15.35
CA GLU A 1 0.91 9.94 -15.12
C GLU A 1 0.28 9.73 -13.75
N GLU A 2 -0.04 8.49 -13.36
CA GLU A 2 -0.63 8.17 -12.04
C GLU A 2 0.19 8.68 -10.85
N HIS A 3 1.52 8.50 -10.85
CA HIS A 3 2.37 9.02 -9.77
C HIS A 3 2.24 10.54 -9.57
N HIS A 4 2.10 11.29 -10.67
CA HIS A 4 1.89 12.73 -10.62
C HIS A 4 0.52 13.06 -10.00
N ILE A 5 -0.54 12.34 -10.38
CA ILE A 5 -1.88 12.51 -9.83
C ILE A 5 -1.91 12.21 -8.32
N LEU A 6 -1.29 11.10 -7.89
CA LEU A 6 -1.19 10.73 -6.48
C LEU A 6 -0.49 11.81 -5.65
N THR A 7 0.60 12.36 -6.18
CA THR A 7 1.36 13.44 -5.53
C THR A 7 0.56 14.73 -5.47
N LEU A 8 -0.07 15.13 -6.58
CA LEU A 8 -0.89 16.33 -6.69
C LEU A 8 -2.06 16.33 -5.70
N LEU A 9 -2.71 15.17 -5.53
CA LEU A 9 -3.85 15.00 -4.63
C LEU A 9 -3.43 14.75 -3.17
N GLY A 10 -2.13 14.61 -2.89
CA GLY A 10 -1.63 14.31 -1.54
C GLY A 10 -2.09 12.95 -1.02
N VAL A 11 -2.29 11.97 -1.90
CA VAL A 11 -2.66 10.61 -1.51
C VAL A 11 -1.47 9.98 -0.80
N LYS A 12 -1.67 9.54 0.45
CA LYS A 12 -0.64 8.81 1.20
C LYS A 12 -0.48 7.42 0.58
N GLY A 13 0.70 7.13 0.05
CA GLY A 13 1.06 5.83 -0.51
C GLY A 13 2.41 5.35 0.00
N TYR A 14 2.59 4.03 -0.01
CA TYR A 14 3.87 3.36 0.25
C TYR A 14 4.14 2.42 -0.91
N SER A 15 5.22 2.65 -1.63
CA SER A 15 5.75 1.72 -2.63
C SER A 15 6.59 0.63 -1.95
N MET A 16 7.00 -0.38 -2.74
CA MET A 16 7.95 -1.38 -2.26
C MET A 16 9.26 -0.78 -1.75
N THR A 17 9.68 0.38 -2.28
CA THR A 17 10.88 1.09 -1.78
C THR A 17 10.71 1.54 -0.33
N GLU A 18 9.52 2.04 0.05
CA GLU A 18 9.25 2.38 1.44
C GLU A 18 9.09 1.15 2.32
N VAL A 19 8.48 0.08 1.81
CA VAL A 19 8.34 -1.19 2.54
C VAL A 19 9.71 -1.79 2.85
N ASP A 20 10.63 -1.79 1.89
CA ASP A 20 12.00 -2.27 2.06
C ASP A 20 12.79 -1.42 3.08
N ARG A 21 12.62 -0.10 3.02
CA ARG A 21 13.33 0.84 3.90
C ARG A 21 12.83 0.84 5.34
N LEU A 22 11.51 0.77 5.53
CA LEU A 22 10.85 0.94 6.84
C LEU A 22 10.49 -0.40 7.49
N GLY A 23 10.34 -1.46 6.69
CA GLY A 23 9.71 -2.70 7.08
C GLY A 23 8.18 -2.58 7.14
N ILE A 24 7.49 -3.68 6.82
CA ILE A 24 6.02 -3.71 6.76
C ILE A 24 5.37 -3.33 8.09
N SER A 25 6.00 -3.66 9.22
CA SER A 25 5.47 -3.34 10.55
C SER A 25 5.36 -1.83 10.78
N LYS A 26 6.37 -1.06 10.37
CA LYS A 26 6.36 0.41 10.54
C LYS A 26 5.40 1.07 9.55
N VAL A 27 5.33 0.57 8.32
CA VAL A 27 4.34 1.02 7.32
C VAL A 27 2.92 0.87 7.86
N MET A 28 2.60 -0.26 8.48
CA MET A 28 1.27 -0.51 9.06
C MET A 28 0.97 0.38 10.26
N GLU A 29 1.96 0.65 11.12
CA GLU A 29 1.83 1.60 12.24
C GLU A 29 1.48 3.00 11.73
N GLU A 30 2.28 3.54 10.79
CA GLU A 30 2.05 4.87 10.21
C GLU A 30 0.72 4.95 9.44
N THR A 31 0.32 3.86 8.78
CA THR A 31 -0.97 3.79 8.08
C THR A 31 -2.14 3.85 9.06
N CYS A 32 -2.08 3.09 10.17
CA CYS A 32 -3.09 3.13 11.21
C CYS A 32 -3.19 4.52 11.84
N ASP A 33 -2.05 5.13 12.17
CA ASP A 33 -1.99 6.48 12.74
C ASP A 33 -2.61 7.51 11.79
N TYR A 34 -2.29 7.43 10.50
CA TYR A 34 -2.85 8.33 9.48
C TYR A 34 -4.37 8.20 9.37
N ILE A 35 -4.89 6.97 9.20
CA ILE A 35 -6.32 6.71 8.99
C ILE A 35 -7.15 7.06 10.25
N PHE A 36 -6.60 6.76 11.44
CA PHE A 36 -7.32 6.94 12.70
C PHE A 36 -7.04 8.24 13.44
N SER A 37 -6.23 9.14 12.87
CA SER A 37 -5.83 10.42 13.47
C SER A 37 -7.00 11.31 13.94
N LYS A 38 -8.20 11.16 13.38
CA LYS A 38 -9.39 11.97 13.74
C LYS A 38 -10.48 11.16 14.44
N VAL A 39 -10.95 10.09 13.82
CA VAL A 39 -12.05 9.25 14.32
C VAL A 39 -11.84 7.83 13.82
N LYS A 40 -12.07 6.83 14.68
CA LYS A 40 -12.10 5.42 14.26
C LYS A 40 -13.32 5.17 13.39
N LYS A 41 -13.10 4.74 12.15
CA LYS A 41 -14.12 4.38 11.17
C LYS A 41 -13.90 2.94 10.69
N PRO A 42 -14.94 2.25 10.19
CA PRO A 42 -14.75 0.97 9.51
C PRO A 42 -13.75 1.10 8.37
N ILE A 43 -12.89 0.09 8.19
CA ILE A 43 -11.91 0.02 7.11
C ILE A 43 -12.48 -0.85 5.99
N HIS A 44 -12.38 -0.36 4.76
CA HIS A 44 -12.53 -1.19 3.57
C HIS A 44 -11.14 -1.52 3.04
N LEU A 45 -10.81 -2.81 2.96
CA LEU A 45 -9.56 -3.30 2.40
C LEU A 45 -9.82 -3.90 1.03
N SER A 46 -9.37 -3.21 -0.02
CA SER A 46 -9.25 -3.79 -1.35
C SER A 46 -7.86 -4.39 -1.46
N TYR A 47 -7.76 -5.70 -1.60
CA TYR A 47 -6.49 -6.42 -1.65
C TYR A 47 -6.33 -7.09 -3.00
N ASP A 48 -5.42 -6.56 -3.83
CA ASP A 48 -5.03 -7.22 -5.06
C ASP A 48 -3.99 -8.30 -4.77
N ILE A 49 -4.13 -9.46 -5.41
CA ILE A 49 -3.27 -10.61 -5.13
C ILE A 49 -1.90 -10.49 -5.80
N ASP A 50 -1.75 -9.59 -6.78
CA ASP A 50 -0.48 -9.26 -7.41
C ASP A 50 0.43 -8.35 -6.57
N ALA A 51 -0.08 -7.85 -5.44
CA ALA A 51 0.73 -7.15 -4.44
C ALA A 51 1.71 -8.11 -3.71
N LEU A 52 1.47 -9.42 -3.81
CA LEU A 52 2.38 -10.44 -3.32
C LEU A 52 3.42 -10.78 -4.38
N ASP A 53 4.61 -11.20 -3.93
CA ASP A 53 5.65 -11.70 -4.82
C ASP A 53 5.10 -12.83 -5.72
N PRO A 54 5.43 -12.83 -7.03
CA PRO A 54 4.93 -13.85 -7.96
C PRO A 54 5.26 -15.31 -7.55
N SER A 55 6.30 -15.54 -6.74
CA SER A 55 6.61 -16.88 -6.21
C SER A 55 5.56 -17.39 -5.21
N ILE A 56 4.84 -16.48 -4.55
CA ILE A 56 3.75 -16.77 -3.62
C ILE A 56 2.41 -16.73 -4.36
N SER A 57 2.24 -15.80 -5.30
CA SER A 57 1.02 -15.62 -6.10
C SER A 57 1.29 -15.71 -7.61
N PRO A 58 1.54 -16.92 -8.15
CA PRO A 58 1.94 -17.09 -9.55
C PRO A 58 0.76 -16.95 -10.54
N ALA A 59 -0.48 -16.97 -10.06
CA ALA A 59 -1.69 -17.05 -10.87
C ALA A 59 -2.45 -15.72 -10.93
N THR A 60 -1.75 -14.61 -11.20
CA THR A 60 -2.34 -13.30 -11.50
C THR A 60 -2.13 -12.94 -12.98
N GLY A 61 -3.07 -12.18 -13.56
CA GLY A 61 -2.98 -11.70 -14.94
C GLY A 61 -1.98 -10.57 -15.16
N THR A 62 -1.50 -9.95 -14.07
CA THR A 62 -0.60 -8.79 -14.05
C THR A 62 0.56 -8.97 -13.06
N PRO A 63 1.41 -10.01 -13.21
CA PRO A 63 2.55 -10.18 -12.32
C PRO A 63 3.55 -9.02 -12.53
N VAL A 64 4.02 -8.42 -11.44
CA VAL A 64 5.10 -7.43 -11.46
C VAL A 64 6.42 -8.16 -11.17
N VAL A 65 7.38 -8.04 -12.10
CA VAL A 65 8.75 -8.63 -12.01
C VAL A 65 9.83 -7.55 -12.05
#